data_AF-A0A359IMB2-F1
#
_entry.id   AF-A0A359IMB2-F1
#
_cell.length_a   1.000
_cell.length_b   1.000
_cell.length_c   1.000
_cell.angle_alpha   90.00
_cell.angle_beta   90.00
_cell.angle_gamma   90.00
#
_symmetry.space_group_name_H-M   'P 1'
#
loop_
_entity.id
_entity.type
_entity.pdbx_description
1 polymer ?
#
loop_
_entity_poly.entity_id
_entity_poly.type
_entity_poly.pdbx_seq_one_letter_code
_entity_poly.pdbx_strand_id
1 'polypeptide(L)'
;MTATANLLGYAGKVNILEETTTGYEIELLQGNLKGKRTFISKNSQNETLTIPKQKFTSKVSYTVYKELNEDTNTEQVQQRYLDLTITAQTEELAEKLWDDCYNYLEENAGFKITWIGCPAKEEELNGKFSYSDSIAIFDKSEYEELKDLYKEWKKLK
;
A
#
# COMPACT_ATOMS: atom_id res chain seq x y z
N MET A 1 9.45 -12.68 -5.65
CA MET A 1 9.54 -11.21 -5.93
C MET A 1 10.88 -10.94 -6.60
N THR A 2 10.98 -10.11 -7.66
CA THR A 2 12.28 -9.86 -8.31
C THR A 2 13.04 -8.68 -7.70
N ALA A 3 14.36 -8.80 -7.60
CA ALA A 3 15.26 -7.78 -7.06
C ALA A 3 16.59 -7.76 -7.84
N THR A 4 17.47 -6.82 -7.52
CA THR A 4 18.86 -6.79 -8.00
C THR A 4 19.79 -7.07 -6.83
N ALA A 5 20.67 -8.06 -6.96
CA ALA A 5 21.68 -8.36 -5.95
C ALA A 5 23.08 -7.97 -6.44
N ASN A 6 23.92 -7.54 -5.51
CA ASN A 6 25.36 -7.41 -5.68
C ASN A 6 26.04 -8.26 -4.58
N LEU A 7 26.74 -9.30 -5.01
CA LEU A 7 27.35 -10.36 -4.20
C LEU A 7 28.74 -10.65 -4.74
N LEU A 8 29.56 -11.34 -3.94
CA LEU A 8 30.87 -11.78 -4.41
C LEU A 8 30.71 -12.68 -5.65
N GLY A 9 31.14 -12.19 -6.81
CA GLY A 9 31.06 -12.90 -8.08
C GLY A 9 29.69 -12.86 -8.78
N TYR A 10 28.74 -12.05 -8.31
CA TYR A 10 27.44 -11.87 -8.95
C TYR A 10 26.89 -10.46 -8.83
N ALA A 11 26.56 -9.83 -9.95
CA ALA A 11 25.77 -8.60 -9.99
C ALA A 11 24.66 -8.77 -11.04
N GLY A 12 23.40 -8.78 -10.61
CA GLY A 12 22.29 -9.02 -11.54
C GLY A 12 20.94 -9.27 -10.87
N LYS A 13 19.96 -9.64 -11.70
CA LYS A 13 18.58 -9.91 -11.25
C LYS A 13 18.50 -11.19 -10.44
N VAL A 14 17.71 -11.18 -9.39
CA VAL A 14 17.43 -12.34 -8.53
C VAL A 14 15.94 -12.47 -8.29
N ASN A 15 15.48 -13.66 -7.95
CA ASN A 15 14.14 -13.89 -7.43
C ASN A 15 14.23 -14.16 -5.92
N ILE A 16 13.59 -13.33 -5.12
CA ILE A 16 13.37 -13.55 -3.68
C ILE A 16 12.35 -14.67 -3.54
N LEU A 17 12.79 -15.77 -2.94
CA LEU A 17 12.00 -16.94 -2.62
C LEU A 17 11.30 -16.77 -1.27
N GLU A 18 12.04 -16.26 -0.28
CA GLU A 18 11.55 -16.05 1.08
C GLU A 18 12.24 -14.83 1.72
N GLU A 19 11.49 -14.10 2.54
CA GLU A 19 12.03 -13.05 3.40
C GLU A 19 11.85 -13.44 4.86
N THR A 20 12.95 -13.37 5.62
CA THR A 20 12.97 -13.63 7.06
C THR A 20 13.28 -12.34 7.83
N THR A 21 13.18 -12.40 9.16
CA THR A 21 13.62 -11.30 10.04
C THR A 21 15.11 -10.97 9.86
N THR A 22 15.93 -11.96 9.47
CA THR A 22 17.39 -11.82 9.37
C THR A 22 17.93 -11.59 7.95
N GLY A 23 17.15 -11.83 6.90
CA GLY A 23 17.66 -11.81 5.53
C GLY A 23 16.68 -12.32 4.49
N TYR A 24 17.20 -12.59 3.29
CA TYR A 24 16.43 -13.02 2.13
C TYR A 24 17.03 -14.29 1.52
N GLU A 25 16.21 -15.30 1.28
CA GLU A 25 16.57 -16.41 0.41
C GLU A 25 16.26 -16.03 -1.05
N ILE A 26 17.26 -16.16 -1.91
CA ILE A 26 17.18 -15.69 -3.29
C ILE A 26 17.68 -16.76 -4.28
N GLU A 27 17.14 -16.73 -5.49
CA GLU A 27 17.60 -17.48 -6.65
C GLU A 27 18.22 -16.53 -7.69
N LEU A 28 19.41 -16.87 -8.17
CA LEU A 28 20.12 -16.08 -9.18
C LEU A 28 19.53 -16.35 -10.57
N LEU A 29 19.22 -15.30 -11.34
CA LEU A 29 18.49 -15.44 -12.61
C LEU A 29 19.36 -15.31 -13.86
N GLN A 30 20.63 -14.93 -13.72
CA GLN A 30 21.49 -14.54 -14.84
C GLN A 30 22.91 -15.14 -14.77
N GLY A 31 23.63 -15.10 -15.89
CA GLY A 31 25.02 -15.53 -15.98
C GLY A 31 25.26 -17.00 -15.65
N ASN A 32 26.53 -17.33 -15.36
CA ASN A 32 26.98 -18.71 -15.09
C ASN A 32 26.49 -19.28 -13.75
N LEU A 33 25.91 -18.44 -12.89
CA LEU A 33 25.38 -18.82 -11.58
C LEU A 33 23.85 -18.94 -11.57
N LYS A 34 23.20 -18.81 -12.74
CA LYS A 34 21.74 -18.92 -12.87
C LYS A 34 21.22 -20.23 -12.25
N GLY A 35 20.14 -20.14 -11.49
CA GLY A 35 19.48 -21.24 -10.78
C GLY A 35 20.11 -21.59 -9.43
N LYS A 36 21.25 -20.99 -9.05
CA LYS A 36 21.79 -21.17 -7.70
C LYS A 36 20.96 -20.39 -6.69
N ARG A 37 20.73 -21.01 -5.54
CA ARG A 37 20.10 -20.39 -4.37
C ARG A 37 21.17 -19.93 -3.39
N THR A 38 20.94 -18.78 -2.76
CA THR A 38 21.81 -18.23 -1.73
C THR A 38 21.01 -17.38 -0.75
N PHE A 39 21.60 -17.08 0.40
CA PHE A 39 21.02 -16.23 1.42
C PHE A 39 21.79 -14.92 1.51
N ILE A 40 21.08 -13.79 1.64
CA ILE A 40 21.66 -12.48 1.93
C ILE A 40 21.15 -12.00 3.28
N SER A 41 22.08 -11.72 4.20
CA SER A 41 21.76 -11.11 5.49
C SER A 41 21.37 -9.64 5.32
N LYS A 42 20.31 -9.20 6.02
CA LYS A 42 19.93 -7.78 6.12
C LYS A 42 21.02 -6.92 6.76
N ASN A 43 21.95 -7.54 7.51
CA ASN A 43 23.07 -6.88 8.17
C ASN A 43 24.40 -7.00 7.40
N SER A 44 24.37 -7.51 6.15
CA SER A 44 25.60 -7.63 5.36
C SER A 44 26.15 -6.25 4.99
N GLN A 45 27.44 -6.04 5.21
CA GLN A 45 28.13 -4.80 4.79
C GLN A 45 28.67 -4.88 3.36
N ASN A 46 28.82 -6.09 2.82
CA ASN A 46 29.50 -6.33 1.54
C ASN A 46 28.55 -6.77 0.43
N GLU A 47 27.35 -7.21 0.80
CA GLU A 47 26.34 -7.72 -0.11
C GLU A 47 25.12 -6.84 -0.04
N THR A 48 24.56 -6.49 -1.19
CA THR A 48 23.37 -5.66 -1.26
C THR A 48 22.28 -6.34 -2.04
N LEU A 49 21.05 -6.21 -1.54
CA LEU A 49 19.84 -6.58 -2.23
C LEU A 49 19.00 -5.32 -2.40
N THR A 50 18.91 -4.84 -3.63
CA THR A 50 18.05 -3.71 -3.98
C THR A 50 16.73 -4.26 -4.47
N ILE A 51 15.74 -4.26 -3.59
CA ILE A 51 14.36 -4.54 -3.94
C ILE A 51 13.82 -3.29 -4.64
N PRO A 52 13.35 -3.39 -5.90
CA PRO A 52 12.73 -2.26 -6.56
C PRO A 52 11.54 -1.81 -5.71
N LYS A 53 11.57 -0.55 -5.25
CA LYS A 53 10.40 0.05 -4.60
C LYS A 53 9.20 -0.12 -5.53
N GLN A 54 8.12 -0.67 -5.00
CA GLN A 54 6.90 -0.87 -5.76
C GLN A 54 6.42 0.50 -6.21
N LYS A 55 6.35 0.73 -7.53
CA LYS A 55 5.82 1.99 -8.06
C LYS A 55 4.31 1.94 -7.98
N PHE A 56 3.75 2.54 -6.95
CA PHE A 56 2.31 2.77 -6.81
C PHE A 56 2.05 4.26 -6.56
N THR A 57 0.82 4.67 -6.81
CA THR A 57 0.31 5.97 -6.37
C THR A 57 -0.81 5.72 -5.39
N SER A 58 -0.89 6.56 -4.36
CA SER A 58 -1.98 6.49 -3.37
C SER A 58 -2.44 7.90 -3.02
N LYS A 59 -3.75 8.05 -2.85
CA LYS A 59 -4.43 9.30 -2.56
C LYS A 59 -5.42 9.08 -1.43
N VAL A 60 -5.53 10.09 -0.56
CA VAL A 60 -6.67 10.25 0.34
C VAL A 60 -7.37 11.55 0.00
N SER A 61 -8.71 11.55 0.01
CA SER A 61 -9.54 12.76 -0.06
C SER A 61 -10.53 12.80 1.08
N TYR A 62 -10.97 14.00 1.42
CA TYR A 62 -12.00 14.23 2.42
C TYR A 62 -13.25 14.75 1.72
N THR A 63 -14.34 14.02 1.83
CA THR A 63 -15.61 14.33 1.18
C THR A 63 -16.67 14.61 2.23
N VAL A 64 -17.38 15.73 2.09
CA VAL A 64 -18.49 16.10 2.99
C VAL A 64 -19.77 16.08 2.19
N TYR A 65 -20.67 15.17 2.55
CA TYR A 65 -22.03 15.15 2.03
C TYR A 65 -22.90 16.07 2.87
N LYS A 66 -23.51 17.03 2.18
CA LYS A 66 -24.48 17.94 2.75
C LYS A 66 -25.81 17.75 2.04
N GLU A 67 -26.89 17.86 2.80
CA GLU A 67 -28.24 17.86 2.27
C GLU A 67 -28.87 19.21 2.57
N LEU A 68 -29.63 19.72 1.60
CA LEU A 68 -30.41 20.93 1.79
C LEU A 68 -31.64 20.58 2.63
N ASN A 69 -31.77 21.20 3.79
CA ASN A 69 -33.03 21.19 4.50
C ASN A 69 -33.98 22.18 3.80
N GLU A 70 -34.96 21.65 3.05
CA GLU A 70 -35.88 22.46 2.23
C GLU A 70 -36.74 23.42 3.05
N ASP A 71 -37.08 23.06 4.29
CA ASP A 71 -37.93 23.87 5.18
C ASP A 71 -37.22 25.10 5.74
N THR A 72 -35.91 24.98 5.98
CA THR A 72 -35.09 26.05 6.57
C THR A 72 -34.17 26.73 5.57
N ASN A 73 -34.08 26.20 4.33
CA ASN A 73 -33.13 26.59 3.31
C ASN A 73 -31.67 26.64 3.83
N THR A 74 -31.32 25.69 4.70
CA THR A 74 -29.96 25.55 5.25
C THR A 74 -29.35 24.21 4.86
N GLU A 75 -28.07 24.22 4.47
CA GLU A 75 -27.32 22.98 4.26
C GLU A 75 -26.95 22.37 5.62
N GLN A 76 -27.30 21.11 5.82
CA GLN A 76 -26.88 20.32 6.98
C GLN A 76 -25.88 19.25 6.54
N VAL A 77 -24.79 19.10 7.30
CA VAL A 77 -23.81 18.03 7.05
C VAL A 77 -24.46 16.71 7.45
N GLN A 78 -24.68 15.83 6.48
CA GLN A 78 -25.21 14.48 6.71
C GLN A 78 -24.08 13.52 7.06
N GLN A 79 -23.01 13.52 6.26
CA GLN A 79 -21.93 12.56 6.42
C GLN A 79 -20.60 13.10 5.95
N ARG A 80 -19.52 12.56 6.52
CA ARG A 80 -18.14 12.86 6.15
C ARG A 80 -17.45 11.55 5.84
N TYR A 81 -16.62 11.57 4.81
CA TYR A 81 -15.86 10.40 4.39
C TYR A 81 -14.39 10.74 4.20
N LEU A 82 -13.53 9.77 4.52
CA LEU A 82 -12.16 9.71 4.04
C LEU A 82 -12.12 8.68 2.91
N ASP A 83 -11.95 9.14 1.69
CA ASP A 83 -11.86 8.28 0.52
C ASP A 83 -10.39 7.92 0.31
N LEU A 84 -10.08 6.64 0.27
CA LEU A 84 -8.75 6.10 0.02
C LEU A 84 -8.73 5.54 -1.40
N THR A 85 -7.65 5.80 -2.14
CA THR A 85 -7.42 5.20 -3.46
C THR A 85 -5.97 4.77 -3.58
N ILE A 86 -5.75 3.52 -3.98
CA ILE A 86 -4.43 2.94 -4.25
C ILE A 86 -4.41 2.44 -5.69
N THR A 87 -3.47 2.96 -6.47
CA THR A 87 -3.31 2.63 -7.89
C THR A 87 -1.94 2.00 -8.13
N ALA A 88 -1.92 0.84 -8.77
CA ALA A 88 -0.70 0.13 -9.12
C ALA A 88 -0.66 -0.34 -10.58
N GLN A 89 0.50 -0.85 -11.00
CA GLN A 89 0.72 -1.34 -12.38
C GLN A 89 0.09 -2.70 -12.64
N THR A 90 -0.20 -3.47 -11.60
CA THR A 90 -0.87 -4.77 -11.69
C THR A 90 -1.97 -4.83 -10.64
N GLU A 91 -3.01 -5.62 -10.95
CA GLU A 91 -4.11 -5.89 -10.04
C GLU A 91 -3.63 -6.47 -8.71
N GLU A 92 -2.84 -7.55 -8.78
CA GLU A 92 -2.28 -8.24 -7.60
C GLU A 92 -1.51 -7.29 -6.68
N LEU A 93 -0.81 -6.31 -7.27
CA LEU A 93 -0.08 -5.31 -6.48
C LEU A 93 -1.03 -4.28 -5.86
N ALA A 94 -2.05 -3.83 -6.58
CA ALA A 94 -3.03 -2.89 -6.06
C ALA A 94 -3.83 -3.50 -4.90
N GLU A 95 -4.27 -4.75 -5.06
CA GLU A 95 -4.99 -5.53 -4.05
C GLU A 95 -4.13 -5.77 -2.81
N LYS A 96 -2.88 -6.24 -3.00
CA LYS A 96 -1.96 -6.44 -1.87
C LYS A 96 -1.70 -5.15 -1.09
N LEU A 97 -1.48 -4.03 -1.79
CA LEU A 97 -1.26 -2.74 -1.15
C LEU A 97 -2.53 -2.24 -0.45
N TRP A 98 -3.70 -2.52 -1.01
CA TRP A 98 -5.00 -2.23 -0.40
C TRP A 98 -5.18 -3.00 0.91
N ASP A 99 -5.01 -4.32 0.89
CA ASP A 99 -5.14 -5.17 2.07
C ASP A 99 -4.12 -4.79 3.16
N ASP A 100 -2.87 -4.51 2.77
CA ASP A 100 -1.85 -4.02 3.68
C ASP A 100 -2.24 -2.68 4.33
N CYS A 101 -2.89 -1.77 3.57
CA CYS A 101 -3.34 -0.48 4.09
C CYS A 101 -4.54 -0.65 5.02
N TYR A 102 -5.54 -1.43 4.58
CA TYR A 102 -6.74 -1.76 5.34
C TYR A 102 -6.38 -2.33 6.71
N ASN A 103 -5.56 -3.40 6.74
CA ASN A 103 -5.17 -4.04 7.99
C ASN A 103 -4.36 -3.09 8.88
N TYR A 104 -3.45 -2.29 8.31
CA TYR A 104 -2.68 -1.33 9.07
C TYR A 104 -3.57 -0.27 9.75
N LEU A 105 -4.59 0.25 9.04
CA LEU A 105 -5.52 1.21 9.62
C LEU A 105 -6.38 0.55 10.73
N GLU A 106 -6.93 -0.64 10.47
CA GLU A 106 -7.74 -1.39 11.45
C GLU A 106 -6.97 -1.73 12.73
N GLU A 107 -5.69 -2.09 12.61
CA GLU A 107 -4.86 -2.48 13.76
C GLU A 107 -4.40 -1.28 14.61
N ASN A 108 -4.26 -0.10 14.01
CA ASN A 108 -3.62 1.06 14.64
C ASN A 108 -4.57 2.20 14.98
N ALA A 109 -5.79 2.21 14.45
CA ALA A 109 -6.78 3.22 14.83
C ALA A 109 -7.25 3.01 16.28
N GLY A 110 -7.34 4.10 17.04
CA GLY A 110 -7.86 4.14 18.41
C GLY A 110 -9.39 4.01 18.49
N PHE A 111 -10.06 3.81 17.35
CA PHE A 111 -11.50 3.71 17.23
C PHE A 111 -11.89 2.65 16.18
N LYS A 112 -13.14 2.20 16.23
CA LYS A 112 -13.66 1.25 15.26
C LYS A 112 -13.90 1.94 13.92
N ILE A 113 -13.16 1.54 12.90
CA ILE A 113 -13.34 2.05 11.54
C ILE A 113 -14.66 1.51 10.96
N THR A 114 -15.39 2.36 10.24
CA THR A 114 -16.59 1.98 9.49
C THR A 114 -16.35 2.21 8.01
N TRP A 115 -16.05 1.14 7.29
CA TRP A 115 -15.90 1.15 5.83
C TRP A 115 -17.27 1.20 5.13
N ILE A 116 -17.34 1.94 4.03
CA ILE A 116 -18.59 2.31 3.36
C ILE A 116 -18.54 1.81 1.92
N GLY A 117 -18.97 0.56 1.76
CA GLY A 117 -19.07 -0.10 0.47
C GLY A 117 -18.25 -1.38 0.43
N CYS A 118 -18.01 -1.83 -0.79
CA CYS A 118 -16.95 -2.78 -1.11
C CYS A 118 -15.90 -2.00 -1.89
N PRO A 119 -14.59 -2.30 -1.75
CA PRO A 119 -13.57 -1.61 -2.49
C PRO A 119 -13.86 -1.69 -3.99
N ALA A 120 -14.09 -0.53 -4.60
CA ALA A 120 -14.33 -0.41 -6.02
C ALA A 120 -13.01 -0.71 -6.73
N LYS A 121 -13.04 -1.76 -7.55
CA LYS A 121 -11.93 -2.15 -8.41
C LYS A 121 -12.17 -1.54 -9.79
N GLU A 122 -11.32 -0.59 -10.16
CA GLU A 122 -11.39 0.04 -11.48
C GLU A 122 -10.11 -0.24 -12.27
N GLU A 123 -10.26 -0.74 -13.50
CA GLU A 123 -9.19 -0.73 -14.48
C GLU A 123 -9.14 0.66 -15.11
N GLU A 124 -8.05 1.39 -14.86
CA GLU A 124 -7.87 2.72 -15.44
C GLU A 124 -7.41 2.63 -16.90
N LEU A 125 -7.71 3.68 -17.68
CA LEU A 125 -7.45 3.84 -19.13
C LEU A 125 -5.99 3.61 -19.60
N ASN A 126 -5.05 3.32 -18.68
CA ASN A 126 -3.63 3.07 -18.97
C ASN A 126 -3.15 1.68 -18.52
N GLY A 127 -4.07 0.72 -18.31
CA GLY A 127 -3.73 -0.64 -17.85
C GLY A 127 -3.22 -0.67 -16.40
N LYS A 128 -3.64 0.30 -15.60
CA LYS A 128 -3.39 0.35 -14.15
C LYS A 128 -4.65 -0.10 -13.42
N PHE A 129 -4.47 -0.56 -12.20
CA PHE A 129 -5.57 -1.01 -11.35
C PHE A 129 -5.65 -0.11 -10.13
N SER A 130 -6.85 0.39 -9.86
CA SER A 130 -7.17 1.22 -8.71
C SER A 130 -8.14 0.48 -7.79
N TYR A 131 -7.82 0.47 -6.50
CA TYR A 131 -8.71 0.05 -5.42
C TYR A 131 -9.08 1.29 -4.62
N SER A 132 -10.38 1.52 -4.44
CA SER A 132 -10.87 2.64 -3.64
C SER A 132 -12.02 2.25 -2.73
N ASP A 133 -12.03 2.82 -1.54
CA ASP A 133 -13.13 2.69 -0.58
C ASP A 133 -13.17 3.94 0.31
N SER A 134 -14.26 4.11 1.02
CA SER A 134 -14.53 5.27 1.85
C SER A 134 -14.70 4.84 3.31
N ILE A 135 -14.08 5.58 4.22
CA ILE A 135 -14.27 5.43 5.67
C ILE A 135 -15.23 6.51 6.15
N ALA A 136 -16.29 6.15 6.87
CA ALA A 136 -17.14 7.14 7.54
C ALA A 136 -16.39 7.83 8.68
N ILE A 137 -16.52 9.17 8.73
CA ILE A 137 -15.90 10.04 9.72
C ILE A 137 -17.00 10.69 10.56
N PHE A 138 -17.04 10.42 11.86
CA PHE A 138 -18.03 10.97 12.77
C PHE A 138 -17.56 12.30 13.36
N ASP A 139 -16.27 12.43 13.66
CA ASP A 139 -15.69 13.66 14.18
C ASP A 139 -14.33 14.04 13.58
N LYS A 140 -13.84 15.21 13.96
CA LYS A 140 -12.59 15.78 13.41
C LYS A 140 -11.34 15.01 13.87
N SER A 141 -11.36 14.44 15.08
CA SER A 141 -10.23 13.68 15.63
C SER A 141 -9.99 12.41 14.81
N GLU A 142 -11.06 11.67 14.51
CA GLU A 142 -11.00 10.45 13.68
C GLU A 142 -10.34 10.73 12.32
N TYR A 143 -10.70 11.84 11.68
CA TYR A 143 -10.11 12.24 10.39
C TYR A 143 -8.61 12.52 10.47
N GLU A 144 -8.17 13.33 11.44
CA GLU A 144 -6.74 13.67 11.54
C GLU A 144 -5.90 12.44 11.92
N GLU A 145 -6.44 11.55 12.77
CA GLU A 145 -5.79 10.29 13.13
C GLU A 145 -5.61 9.37 11.92
N LEU A 146 -6.69 9.07 11.18
CA LEU A 146 -6.60 8.22 9.98
C LEU A 146 -5.68 8.79 8.91
N LYS A 147 -5.68 10.11 8.75
CA LYS A 147 -4.80 10.81 7.82
C LYS A 147 -3.34 10.70 8.22
N ASP A 148 -3.02 10.71 9.51
CA ASP A 148 -1.65 10.53 9.99
C ASP A 148 -1.21 9.06 9.91
N LEU A 149 -2.06 8.10 10.30
CA LEU A 149 -1.82 6.66 10.11
C LEU A 149 -1.59 6.33 8.63
N TYR A 150 -2.38 6.88 7.72
CA TYR A 150 -2.17 6.70 6.28
C TYR A 150 -0.80 7.23 5.80
N LYS A 151 -0.36 8.39 6.31
CA LYS A 151 0.98 8.93 5.98
C LYS A 151 2.09 8.03 6.52
N GLU A 152 1.91 7.45 7.71
CA GLU A 152 2.86 6.52 8.30
C GLU A 152 2.95 5.24 7.49
N TRP A 153 1.82 4.59 7.20
CA TRP A 153 1.75 3.44 6.30
C TRP A 153 2.47 3.71 4.97
N LYS A 154 2.19 4.86 4.34
CA LYS A 154 2.80 5.22 3.06
C LYS A 154 4.32 5.38 3.12
N LYS A 155 4.89 5.79 4.26
CA LYS A 155 6.35 5.89 4.45
C LYS A 155 7.01 4.50 4.59
N LEU A 156 6.25 3.48 4.97
CA LEU A 156 6.72 2.10 5.13
C LEU A 156 6.78 1.32 3.80
N LYS A 157 6.23 1.86 2.71
CA LYS A 157 6.19 1.23 1.37
C LYS A 157 7.24 1.84 0.42
#